data_AF-A0A349YEV0-F1
#
_entry.id   AF-A0A349YEV0-F1
#
_cell.length_a   1.000
_cell.length_b   1.000
_cell.length_c   1.000
_cell.angle_alpha   90.00
_cell.angle_beta   90.00
_cell.angle_gamma   90.00
#
_symmetry.space_group_name_H-M   'P 1'
#
loop_
_entity.id
_entity.type
_entity.pdbx_description
1 polymer ?
#
loop_
_entity_poly.entity_id
_entity_poly.type
_entity_poly.pdbx_seq_one_letter_code
_entity_poly.pdbx_strand_id
1 'polypeptide(L)' 'WAEELNENKSFRIAVNQEMVAEDVVVNDGDEVALFPPVTGG' A
#
# COMPACT_ATOMS: atom_id res chain seq x y z
N TRP A 1 -1.32 -15.16 -0.81
CA TRP A 1 -1.65 -14.02 0.08
C TRP A 1 -0.61 -13.85 1.18
N ALA A 2 -0.44 -14.81 2.11
CA ALA A 2 0.48 -14.66 3.25
C ALA A 2 1.97 -14.44 2.88
N GLU A 3 2.48 -15.08 1.83
CA GLU A 3 3.85 -14.88 1.35
C GLU A 3 4.07 -13.51 0.67
N GLU A 4 3.01 -12.95 0.08
CA GLU A 4 3.03 -11.66 -0.62
C GLU A 4 2.66 -10.48 0.27
N LEU A 5 2.13 -10.72 1.47
CA LEU A 5 1.77 -9.70 2.46
C LEU A 5 2.56 -9.87 3.76
N ASN A 6 3.72 -10.51 3.69
CA ASN A 6 4.60 -10.69 4.84
C ASN A 6 5.10 -9.32 5.33
N GLU A 7 5.13 -9.11 6.64
CA GLU A 7 5.63 -7.90 7.32
C GLU A 7 7.06 -7.50 6.92
N ASN A 8 7.86 -8.44 6.40
CA ASN A 8 9.22 -8.18 5.94
C ASN A 8 9.32 -7.66 4.50
N LYS A 9 8.20 -7.58 3.77
CA LYS A 9 8.16 -6.96 2.44
C LYS A 9 7.72 -5.51 2.58
N SER A 10 8.52 -4.58 2.06
CA SER A 10 8.15 -3.17 1.99
C SER A 10 7.07 -2.97 0.92
N PHE A 11 6.03 -2.22 1.22
CA PHE A 11 4.98 -1.85 0.25
C PHE A 11 4.80 -0.35 0.26
N ARG A 12 4.23 0.16 -0.83
CA ARG A 12 3.66 1.51 -0.85
C ARG A 12 2.15 1.43 -0.90
N ILE A 13 1.50 2.39 -0.26
CA ILE A 13 0.04 2.43 -0.15
C ILE A 13 -0.48 3.59 -1.00
N ALA A 14 -1.58 3.35 -1.71
CA ALA A 14 -2.41 4.43 -2.26
C ALA A 14 -3.82 4.35 -1.68
N VAL A 15 -4.41 5.52 -1.43
CA VAL A 15 -5.82 5.68 -1.05
C VAL A 15 -6.50 6.54 -2.10
N ASN A 16 -7.64 6.11 -2.61
CA ASN A 16 -8.40 6.82 -3.65
C ASN A 16 -7.53 7.25 -4.84
N GLN A 17 -6.68 6.33 -5.31
CA GLN A 17 -5.75 6.49 -6.44
C GLN A 17 -4.59 7.48 -6.21
N GLU A 18 -4.37 7.95 -4.97
CA GLU A 18 -3.27 8.83 -4.61
C GLU A 18 -2.27 8.15 -3.65
N MET A 19 -0.96 8.35 -3.88
CA MET A 19 0.08 7.83 -3.00
C MET A 19 0.08 8.57 -1.66
N VAL A 20 0.06 7.81 -0.57
CA VAL A 20 -0.11 8.35 0.80
C VAL A 20 1.08 8.02 1.68
N ALA A 21 1.19 8.75 2.79
CA ALA A 21 2.08 8.40 3.90
C ALA A 21 1.50 7.21 4.71
N GLU A 22 2.36 6.55 5.49
CA GLU A 22 1.98 5.37 6.28
C GLU A 22 0.99 5.70 7.43
N ASP A 23 0.91 6.96 7.86
CA ASP A 23 0.03 7.45 8.92
C ASP A 23 -1.31 8.01 8.41
N VAL A 24 -1.65 7.76 7.14
CA VAL A 24 -2.93 8.21 6.58
C VAL A 24 -4.11 7.58 7.33
N VAL A 25 -5.15 8.38 7.58
CA VAL A 25 -6.41 7.89 8.11
C VAL A 25 -7.26 7.35 6.95
N VAL A 26 -7.64 6.08 7.03
CA VAL A 26 -8.57 5.44 6.09
C VAL A 26 -9.98 5.51 6.66
N ASN A 27 -10.94 5.91 5.85
CA ASN A 27 -12.35 6.02 6.20
C ASN A 27 -13.16 4.90 5.52
N ASP A 28 -14.40 4.72 5.99
CA ASP A 28 -15.32 3.80 5.33
C ASP A 28 -15.58 4.24 3.89
N GLY A 29 -15.51 3.29 2.96
CA GLY A 29 -15.66 3.53 1.52
C GLY A 29 -14.39 3.94 0.76
N ASP A 30 -13.25 4.16 1.44
CA ASP A 30 -11.99 4.46 0.76
C ASP A 30 -11.44 3.24 0.00
N GLU A 31 -10.98 3.47 -1.23
CA GLU A 31 -10.27 2.44 -2.01
C GLU A 31 -8.80 2.42 -1.62
N VAL A 32 -8.29 1.23 -1.24
CA VAL A 32 -6.89 1.06 -0.83
C VAL A 32 -6.18 0.10 -1.77
N ALA A 33 -5.01 0.51 -2.27
CA ALA A 33 -4.13 -0.30 -3.09
C ALA A 33 -2.76 -0.49 -2.43
N LEU A 34 -2.24 -1.71 -2.49
CA LEU A 34 -0.88 -2.06 -2.07
C LEU A 34 -0.01 -2.28 -3.30
N PHE A 35 1.09 -1.53 -3.37
CA PHE A 35 2.07 -1.66 -4.44
C PHE A 35 3.35 -2.30 -3.88
N PRO A 36 3.91 -3.32 -4.56
CA PRO A 36 5.22 -3.84 -4.20
C PRO A 36 6.29 -2.75 -4.31
N PRO A 37 7.47 -2.94 -3.71
CA PRO A 37 8.57 -2.02 -3.91
C PRO A 37 8.87 -1.97 -5.40
N VAL A 38 8.76 -0.77 -6.01
CA VAL A 38 9.16 -0.60 -7.41
C VAL A 38 10.68 -0.75 -7.47
N THR A 39 11.13 -1.89 -7.96
CA THR A 39 12.51 -2.10 -8.39
C THR A 39 12.63 -1.48 -9.77
N GLY A 40 12.91 -0.17 -9.82
CA GLY A 40 13.04 0.57 -11.07
C GLY A 40 14.16 0.02 -11.95
N GLY A 41 13.75 -0.33 -13.17
CA GLY A 41 14.49 -0.73 -14.37
C GLY A 41 13.47 -0.94 -15.49
#